data_AF-A0AAF1BY59-F1
#
_entry.id   AF-A0AAF1BY59-F1
#
_cell.length_a   1.000
_cell.length_b   1.000
_cell.length_c   1.000
_cell.angle_alpha   90.00
_cell.angle_beta   90.00
_cell.angle_gamma   90.00
#
_symmetry.space_group_name_H-M   'P 1'
#
loop_
_entity.id
_entity.type
_entity.pdbx_description
1 polymer ?
#
loop_
_entity_poly.entity_id
_entity_poly.type
_entity_poly.pdbx_seq_one_letter_code
_entity_poly.pdbx_strand_id
1 'polypeptide(L)'
;MAFANVRGGMLCLGDPGGRHVRLSVDGLYASPGAGAAADDIDSDDELDDDDDDLDDGDHFDDDDRGDRDDASDGDAGADEDDADEDDADDGVPRGLVRWGDLAALEIDAPTTRWRYPGVLSTVVAAVVGNIGIEWYPEGAAFDVEITTASGVGIVACDGFAGRGYWAPHARAVEALLRLLVSERAPRAWLDTPGDLLGVVASVARSGPTDEALADELRVLLEAGPRRV
;
A
#
# COMPACT_ATOMS: atom_id res chain seq x y z
N MET A 1 -10.91 -10.95 -7.61
CA MET A 1 -9.71 -10.12 -7.42
C MET A 1 -9.02 -10.63 -6.17
N ALA A 2 -7.72 -10.85 -6.22
CA ALA A 2 -6.91 -11.21 -5.07
C ALA A 2 -6.26 -9.95 -4.51
N PHE A 3 -5.78 -9.99 -3.27
CA PHE A 3 -4.94 -8.93 -2.72
C PHE A 3 -3.53 -8.93 -3.33
N ALA A 4 -3.20 -9.92 -4.18
CA ALA A 4 -1.96 -9.99 -4.94
C ALA A 4 -2.14 -9.56 -6.41
N ASN A 5 -1.19 -8.80 -6.94
CA ASN A 5 -1.15 -8.32 -8.33
C ASN A 5 0.29 -8.22 -8.86
N VAL A 6 0.47 -7.94 -10.16
CA VAL A 6 1.76 -7.69 -10.78
C VAL A 6 1.87 -6.24 -11.25
N ARG A 7 2.92 -5.54 -10.83
CA ARG A 7 3.29 -4.22 -11.36
C ARG A 7 4.79 -4.13 -11.58
N GLY A 8 5.19 -3.60 -12.73
CA GLY A 8 6.60 -3.43 -13.07
C GLY A 8 7.38 -4.74 -13.08
N GLY A 9 6.72 -5.87 -13.38
CA GLY A 9 7.36 -7.20 -13.34
C GLY A 9 7.62 -7.76 -11.94
N MET A 10 7.04 -7.16 -10.89
CA MET A 10 7.11 -7.65 -9.51
C MET A 10 5.75 -8.08 -9.00
N LEU A 11 5.74 -9.07 -8.11
CA LEU A 11 4.55 -9.45 -7.36
C LEU A 11 4.33 -8.45 -6.22
N CYS A 12 3.12 -7.91 -6.11
CA CYS A 12 2.73 -6.94 -5.09
C CYS A 12 1.55 -7.48 -4.27
N LEU A 13 1.60 -7.31 -2.96
CA LEU A 13 0.47 -7.48 -2.04
C LEU A 13 -0.07 -6.08 -1.71
N GLY A 14 -1.28 -5.77 -2.18
CA GLY A 14 -1.92 -4.47 -2.02
C GLY A 14 -2.08 -3.73 -3.35
N ASP A 15 -2.75 -2.59 -3.30
CA ASP A 15 -2.83 -1.65 -4.42
C ASP A 15 -1.45 -1.04 -4.64
N PRO A 16 -0.80 -1.28 -5.79
CA PRO A 16 0.52 -0.72 -6.05
C PRO A 16 0.53 0.83 -6.19
N GLY A 17 -0.64 1.47 -6.30
CA GLY A 17 -0.79 2.93 -6.22
C GLY A 17 -0.66 3.49 -4.80
N GLY A 18 -1.05 2.70 -3.80
CA GLY A 18 -0.95 3.01 -2.37
C GLY A 18 0.13 2.20 -1.66
N ARG A 19 0.03 2.06 -0.34
CA ARG A 19 0.96 1.28 0.48
C ARG A 19 0.79 -0.22 0.20
N HIS A 20 1.89 -0.91 -0.09
CA HIS A 20 1.90 -2.32 -0.50
C HIS A 20 3.22 -3.02 -0.18
N VAL A 21 3.23 -4.34 -0.17
CA VAL A 21 4.46 -5.15 -0.04
C VAL A 21 4.86 -5.69 -1.40
N ARG A 22 6.14 -5.54 -1.78
CA ARG A 22 6.71 -6.08 -3.02
C ARG A 22 7.54 -7.32 -2.73
N LEU A 23 7.39 -8.33 -3.56
CA LEU A 23 8.11 -9.60 -3.47
C LEU A 23 9.04 -9.75 -4.67
N SER A 24 10.30 -10.09 -4.39
CA SER A 24 11.33 -10.39 -5.38
C SER A 24 12.05 -11.70 -5.02
N VAL A 25 12.92 -12.18 -5.91
CA VAL A 25 13.75 -13.37 -5.65
C VAL A 25 14.64 -13.20 -4.41
N ASP A 26 15.06 -11.96 -4.10
CA ASP A 26 15.98 -11.66 -3.00
C ASP A 26 15.27 -11.50 -1.65
N GLY A 27 14.01 -11.08 -1.65
CA GLY A 27 13.25 -10.85 -0.43
C GLY A 27 11.94 -10.13 -0.66
N LEU A 28 11.50 -9.42 0.38
CA LEU A 28 10.35 -8.54 0.33
C LEU A 28 10.68 -7.19 0.93
N TYR A 29 9.92 -6.16 0.55
CA TYR A 29 10.05 -4.83 1.14
C TYR A 29 8.70 -4.10 1.09
N ALA A 30 8.43 -3.28 2.11
CA ALA A 30 7.29 -2.39 2.13
C ALA A 30 7.55 -1.22 1.17
N SER A 31 6.51 -0.79 0.44
CA SER A 31 6.54 0.38 -0.41
C SER A 31 5.40 1.30 0.02
N PRO A 32 5.68 2.60 0.25
CA PRO A 32 4.67 3.53 0.76
C PRO A 32 3.64 3.95 -0.29
N GLY A 33 3.82 3.54 -1.57
CA GLY A 33 2.94 3.88 -2.68
C GLY A 33 3.41 5.10 -3.46
N ALA A 34 2.72 5.38 -4.58
CA ALA A 34 3.05 6.53 -5.42
C ALA A 34 2.55 7.87 -4.83
N GLY A 35 1.60 7.82 -3.88
CA GLY A 35 1.06 9.00 -3.20
C GLY A 35 1.94 9.51 -2.05
N ALA A 36 2.61 8.62 -1.31
CA ALA A 36 3.42 9.00 -0.15
C ALA A 36 4.76 9.66 -0.51
N ALA A 37 5.35 9.30 -1.66
CA ALA A 37 6.61 9.91 -2.11
C ALA A 37 6.48 11.38 -2.55
N ALA A 38 5.27 11.95 -2.53
CA ALA A 38 5.01 13.35 -2.84
C ALA A 38 4.92 14.24 -1.57
N ASP A 39 4.70 13.66 -0.39
CA ASP A 39 4.60 14.40 0.87
C ASP A 39 5.95 14.53 1.59
N ASP A 40 6.96 13.71 1.24
CA ASP A 40 8.32 13.75 1.84
C ASP A 40 9.29 14.72 1.11
N ILE A 41 8.78 15.63 0.26
CA ILE A 41 9.59 16.76 -0.20
C ILE A 41 9.23 17.92 0.71
N ASP A 42 9.86 17.94 1.89
CA ASP A 42 10.09 19.15 2.67
C ASP A 42 10.59 20.20 1.69
N SER A 43 9.67 21.09 1.33
CA SER A 43 9.98 22.28 0.55
C SER A 43 10.50 23.33 1.53
N ASP A 44 11.58 22.99 2.23
CA ASP A 44 12.41 23.89 3.04
C ASP A 44 13.40 24.66 2.13
N ASP A 45 12.99 24.98 0.92
CA ASP A 45 13.60 26.07 0.18
C ASP A 45 12.92 27.36 0.67
N GLU A 46 13.36 27.82 1.84
CA GLU A 46 13.26 29.23 2.21
C GLU A 46 13.96 30.04 1.11
N LEU A 47 13.17 30.51 0.16
CA LEU A 47 13.61 31.55 -0.76
C LEU A 47 13.65 32.85 0.05
N ASP A 48 14.83 33.13 0.59
CA ASP A 48 15.31 34.47 0.92
C ASP A 48 15.21 35.33 -0.35
N ASP A 49 14.04 35.90 -0.62
CA ASP A 49 13.87 36.99 -1.58
C ASP A 49 14.34 38.30 -0.90
N ASP A 50 15.65 38.38 -0.67
CA ASP A 50 16.35 39.63 -0.41
C ASP A 50 16.51 40.41 -1.73
N ASP A 51 15.91 41.60 -1.73
CA ASP A 51 16.31 42.84 -2.40
C ASP A 51 16.67 42.81 -3.90
N ASP A 52 15.94 43.62 -4.68
CA ASP A 52 16.58 44.73 -5.40
C ASP A 52 15.53 45.76 -5.88
N ASP A 53 15.60 46.92 -5.25
CA ASP A 53 14.98 48.20 -5.61
C ASP A 53 15.16 48.57 -7.09
N LEU A 54 14.08 48.99 -7.78
CA LEU A 54 14.11 50.12 -8.72
C LEU A 54 12.71 50.77 -8.84
N ASP A 55 12.55 51.84 -8.06
CA ASP A 55 12.13 53.20 -8.46
C ASP A 55 11.46 53.35 -9.85
N ASP A 56 10.20 53.80 -9.85
CA ASP A 56 9.76 54.95 -10.67
C ASP A 56 8.40 55.44 -10.15
N GLY A 57 8.30 56.76 -9.91
CA GLY A 57 7.09 57.49 -9.50
C GLY A 57 5.89 57.31 -10.45
N ASP A 58 4.67 57.69 -10.12
CA ASP A 58 4.28 59.04 -9.71
C ASP A 58 2.90 59.03 -8.99
N HIS A 59 2.85 59.67 -7.83
CA HIS A 59 1.91 60.73 -7.44
C HIS A 59 0.42 60.65 -7.86
N PHE A 60 -0.47 60.37 -6.89
CA PHE A 60 -1.69 61.16 -6.66
C PHE A 60 -2.09 61.12 -5.18
N ASP A 61 -2.25 62.33 -4.63
CA ASP A 61 -2.69 62.65 -3.28
C ASP A 61 -4.19 62.36 -3.05
N ASP A 62 -4.54 61.97 -1.82
CA ASP A 62 -5.38 62.73 -0.87
C ASP A 62 -6.34 61.86 -0.02
N ASP A 63 -6.21 62.08 1.29
CA ASP A 63 -7.23 62.10 2.35
C ASP A 63 -8.01 60.80 2.68
N ASP A 64 -7.93 60.30 3.92
CA ASP A 64 -8.46 60.91 5.14
C ASP A 64 -8.56 59.85 6.28
N ARG A 65 -8.06 60.23 7.46
CA ARG A 65 -8.48 59.84 8.83
C ARG A 65 -8.48 58.38 9.28
N GLY A 66 -7.75 58.17 10.38
CA GLY A 66 -8.31 57.46 11.52
C GLY A 66 -7.30 56.88 12.50
N ASP A 67 -6.76 57.73 13.38
CA ASP A 67 -6.06 57.33 14.60
C ASP A 67 -6.84 56.26 15.37
N ARG A 68 -6.20 55.11 15.62
CA ARG A 68 -6.48 54.28 16.78
C ARG A 68 -5.16 53.76 17.35
N ASP A 69 -4.67 54.52 18.30
CA ASP A 69 -3.92 54.00 19.43
C ASP A 69 -4.83 53.03 20.19
N ASP A 70 -4.45 51.76 20.28
CA ASP A 70 -4.70 51.01 21.51
C ASP A 70 -3.60 49.99 21.74
N ALA A 71 -3.22 49.92 23.01
CA ALA A 71 -2.02 49.34 23.52
C ALA A 71 -2.16 47.83 23.77
N SER A 72 -1.00 47.20 23.93
CA SER A 72 -0.72 46.19 24.96
C SER A 72 -1.64 44.96 24.98
N ASP A 73 -1.10 43.81 24.62
CA ASP A 73 -0.52 42.93 25.62
C ASP A 73 0.16 41.75 24.92
N GLY A 74 1.34 41.42 25.42
CA GLY A 74 2.13 40.31 24.91
C GLY A 74 1.41 38.99 25.08
N ASP A 75 1.42 38.20 24.03
CA ASP A 75 1.26 36.77 24.14
C ASP A 75 2.53 36.13 23.57
N ALA A 76 3.48 35.92 24.48
CA ALA A 76 4.53 34.95 24.29
C ALA A 76 3.91 33.55 24.50
N GLY A 77 3.14 33.09 23.51
CA GLY A 77 2.94 31.68 23.26
C GLY A 77 4.19 31.24 22.49
N ALA A 78 5.22 30.79 23.22
CA ALA A 78 5.43 29.37 23.43
C ALA A 78 5.58 28.73 22.05
N ASP A 79 6.85 28.69 21.63
CA ASP A 79 7.38 27.82 20.59
C ASP A 79 6.54 26.54 20.60
N GLU A 80 5.64 26.42 19.61
CA GLU A 80 4.90 25.19 19.39
C GLU A 80 5.96 24.21 18.96
N ASP A 81 6.36 23.41 19.96
CA ASP A 81 6.99 22.11 19.85
C ASP A 81 7.05 21.64 18.39
N ASP A 82 8.17 21.92 17.72
CA ASP A 82 8.78 21.00 16.76
C ASP A 82 9.11 19.74 17.56
N ALA A 83 8.05 19.04 17.99
CA ALA A 83 8.10 17.63 18.17
C ALA A 83 8.37 17.12 16.76
N ASP A 84 9.66 17.02 16.43
CA ASP A 84 10.18 15.88 15.68
C ASP A 84 9.28 14.72 16.08
N GLU A 85 8.31 14.37 15.22
CA GLU A 85 7.45 13.22 15.40
C GLU A 85 8.39 12.03 15.28
N ASP A 86 9.00 11.78 16.43
CA ASP A 86 9.99 10.80 16.80
C ASP A 86 9.50 9.52 16.18
N ASP A 87 10.07 9.23 14.99
CA ASP A 87 9.84 8.10 14.10
C ASP A 87 9.21 6.99 14.90
N ALA A 88 7.87 6.99 15.00
CA ALA A 88 7.19 6.00 15.79
C ALA A 88 7.65 4.69 15.16
N ASP A 89 8.35 3.88 15.96
CA ASP A 89 8.79 2.55 15.58
C ASP A 89 7.51 1.76 15.32
N ASP A 90 6.96 1.97 14.13
CA ASP A 90 5.72 1.41 13.60
C ASP A 90 5.89 -0.10 13.38
N GLY A 91 7.08 -0.63 13.70
CA GLY A 91 7.50 -1.99 13.48
C GLY A 91 7.62 -2.33 12.00
N VAL A 92 7.44 -1.37 11.09
CA VAL A 92 7.44 -1.63 9.66
C VAL A 92 8.87 -1.86 9.20
N PRO A 93 9.20 -2.99 8.56
CA PRO A 93 10.52 -3.17 7.98
C PRO A 93 10.72 -2.18 6.81
N ARG A 94 11.44 -1.07 7.06
CA ARG A 94 11.70 -0.01 6.07
C ARG A 94 12.77 -0.38 5.02
N GLY A 95 13.27 -1.61 5.07
CA GLY A 95 14.31 -2.12 4.17
C GLY A 95 13.99 -3.49 3.59
N LEU A 96 14.87 -3.98 2.71
CA LEU A 96 14.76 -5.32 2.14
C LEU A 96 14.88 -6.39 3.24
N VAL A 97 13.79 -7.08 3.50
CA VAL A 97 13.77 -8.28 4.35
C VAL A 97 14.09 -9.49 3.49
N ARG A 98 15.24 -10.12 3.73
CA ARG A 98 15.66 -11.29 2.95
C ARG A 98 14.83 -12.50 3.32
N TRP A 99 14.62 -13.39 2.35
CA TRP A 99 13.91 -14.64 2.60
C TRP A 99 14.50 -15.53 3.71
N GLY A 100 15.80 -15.40 3.99
CA GLY A 100 16.46 -16.16 5.06
C GLY A 100 16.14 -15.64 6.46
N ASP A 101 15.68 -14.39 6.58
CA ASP A 101 15.39 -13.72 7.86
C ASP A 101 13.90 -13.79 8.20
N LEU A 102 13.06 -14.25 7.26
CA LEU A 102 11.62 -14.43 7.42
C LEU A 102 11.32 -15.76 8.12
N ALA A 103 10.59 -15.68 9.22
CA ALA A 103 10.00 -16.82 9.91
C ALA A 103 8.56 -17.08 9.44
N ALA A 104 7.77 -16.03 9.22
CA ALA A 104 6.40 -16.13 8.71
C ALA A 104 5.99 -14.87 7.94
N LEU A 105 4.99 -15.04 7.08
CA LEU A 105 4.33 -13.95 6.35
C LEU A 105 2.83 -14.25 6.35
N GLU A 106 2.06 -13.45 7.07
CA GLU A 106 0.63 -13.63 7.28
C GLU A 106 -0.15 -12.43 6.73
N ILE A 107 -1.40 -12.68 6.34
CA ILE A 107 -2.26 -11.67 5.72
C ILE A 107 -3.60 -11.69 6.44
N ASP A 108 -3.97 -10.56 7.04
CA ASP A 108 -5.30 -10.36 7.59
C ASP A 108 -6.13 -9.52 6.62
N ALA A 109 -6.72 -10.19 5.64
CA ALA A 109 -7.52 -9.56 4.60
C ALA A 109 -9.00 -9.96 4.69
N PRO A 110 -9.93 -9.02 4.51
CA PRO A 110 -11.35 -9.36 4.47
C PRO A 110 -11.63 -10.27 3.28
N THR A 111 -12.27 -11.42 3.51
CA THR A 111 -12.59 -12.40 2.45
C THR A 111 -14.09 -12.48 2.17
N THR A 112 -14.42 -12.93 0.96
CA THR A 112 -15.79 -13.08 0.49
C THR A 112 -15.98 -14.34 -0.33
N ARG A 113 -17.18 -14.92 -0.28
CA ARG A 113 -17.57 -16.08 -1.10
C ARG A 113 -17.83 -15.73 -2.56
N TRP A 114 -18.01 -14.44 -2.87
CA TRP A 114 -18.33 -13.96 -4.20
C TRP A 114 -17.08 -13.84 -5.07
N ARG A 115 -17.12 -14.42 -6.28
CA ARG A 115 -15.95 -14.50 -7.16
C ARG A 115 -15.49 -13.14 -7.71
N TYR A 116 -16.45 -12.25 -7.95
CA TYR A 116 -16.20 -10.91 -8.50
C TYR A 116 -16.79 -9.86 -7.56
N PRO A 117 -16.17 -9.65 -6.38
CA PRO A 117 -16.70 -8.72 -5.38
C PRO A 117 -16.73 -7.28 -5.90
N GLY A 118 -15.72 -6.85 -6.65
CA GLY A 118 -15.72 -5.53 -7.30
C GLY A 118 -16.88 -5.35 -8.28
N VAL A 119 -17.13 -6.33 -9.17
CA VAL A 119 -18.26 -6.28 -10.12
C VAL A 119 -19.59 -6.25 -9.37
N LEU A 120 -19.73 -7.05 -8.31
CA LEU A 120 -20.92 -7.02 -7.48
C LEU A 120 -21.12 -5.64 -6.84
N SER A 121 -20.07 -5.05 -6.28
CA SER A 121 -20.10 -3.69 -5.74
C SER A 121 -20.51 -2.68 -6.80
N THR A 122 -19.95 -2.73 -8.01
CA THR A 122 -20.32 -1.81 -9.10
C THR A 122 -21.79 -1.95 -9.51
N VAL A 123 -22.30 -3.19 -9.58
CA VAL A 123 -23.72 -3.43 -9.89
C VAL A 123 -24.62 -2.88 -8.78
N VAL A 124 -24.27 -3.11 -7.51
CA VAL A 124 -25.00 -2.55 -6.37
C VAL A 124 -24.95 -1.03 -6.39
N ALA A 125 -23.78 -0.43 -6.61
CA ALA A 125 -23.60 1.02 -6.75
C ALA A 125 -24.52 1.59 -7.82
N ALA A 126 -24.58 0.94 -8.99
CA ALA A 126 -25.43 1.38 -10.09
C ALA A 126 -26.93 1.27 -9.73
N VAL A 127 -27.37 0.21 -9.06
CA VAL A 127 -28.78 0.05 -8.63
C VAL A 127 -29.15 1.07 -7.57
N VAL A 128 -28.27 1.32 -6.60
CA VAL A 128 -28.48 2.25 -5.49
C VAL A 128 -28.43 3.71 -5.99
N GLY A 129 -27.55 4.01 -6.95
CA GLY A 129 -27.52 5.30 -7.64
C GLY A 129 -28.81 5.60 -8.39
N ASN A 130 -29.47 4.59 -8.98
CA ASN A 130 -30.76 4.78 -9.67
C ASN A 130 -31.91 5.20 -8.73
N ILE A 131 -31.79 4.97 -7.42
CA ILE A 131 -32.77 5.43 -6.42
C ILE A 131 -32.34 6.72 -5.70
N GLY A 132 -31.29 7.40 -6.21
CA GLY A 132 -30.80 8.67 -5.68
C GLY A 132 -29.92 8.55 -4.44
N ILE A 133 -29.45 7.33 -4.11
CA ILE A 133 -28.50 7.12 -3.02
C ILE A 133 -27.11 7.06 -3.62
N GLU A 134 -26.25 7.97 -3.18
CA GLU A 134 -24.85 7.97 -3.56
C GLU A 134 -24.11 6.92 -2.72
N TRP A 135 -23.47 5.95 -3.38
CA TRP A 135 -22.77 4.87 -2.72
C TRP A 135 -21.42 4.62 -3.41
N TYR A 136 -20.35 4.76 -2.63
CA TYR A 136 -19.00 4.54 -3.08
C TYR A 136 -18.49 3.20 -2.55
N PRO A 137 -17.92 2.32 -3.39
CA PRO A 137 -17.33 1.08 -2.91
C PRO A 137 -16.09 1.39 -2.08
N GLU A 138 -16.11 1.00 -0.81
CA GLU A 138 -14.94 1.03 0.07
C GLU A 138 -13.83 0.09 -0.47
N GLY A 139 -12.58 0.44 -0.20
CA GLY A 139 -11.43 -0.43 -0.45
C GLY A 139 -11.37 -1.59 0.54
N ALA A 140 -10.81 -2.73 0.12
CA ALA A 140 -10.58 -3.89 0.96
C ALA A 140 -9.18 -3.84 1.61
N ALA A 141 -8.88 -2.79 2.38
CA ALA A 141 -7.60 -2.66 3.07
C ALA A 141 -7.33 -3.88 3.98
N PHE A 142 -6.05 -4.19 4.18
CA PHE A 142 -5.63 -5.39 4.91
C PHE A 142 -4.20 -5.25 5.44
N ASP A 143 -3.87 -6.03 6.45
CA ASP A 143 -2.56 -6.01 7.06
C ASP A 143 -1.70 -7.18 6.56
N VAL A 144 -0.41 -6.90 6.33
CA VAL A 144 0.61 -7.92 6.07
C VAL A 144 1.53 -7.98 7.27
N GLU A 145 1.47 -9.09 8.00
CA GLU A 145 2.34 -9.35 9.15
C GLU A 145 3.61 -10.06 8.67
N ILE A 146 4.76 -9.47 8.98
CA ILE A 146 6.10 -9.95 8.61
C ILE A 146 6.81 -10.34 9.90
N THR A 147 6.99 -11.65 10.10
CA THR A 147 7.67 -12.16 11.30
C THR A 147 9.10 -12.52 10.96
N THR A 148 10.04 -11.93 11.70
CA THR A 148 11.48 -12.13 11.56
C THR A 148 12.09 -12.58 12.89
N ALA A 149 13.38 -12.94 12.89
CA ALA A 149 14.10 -13.21 14.13
C ALA A 149 14.18 -11.99 15.08
N SER A 150 14.12 -10.77 14.52
CA SER A 150 14.16 -9.51 15.27
C SER A 150 12.81 -9.07 15.85
N GLY A 151 11.70 -9.63 15.36
CA GLY A 151 10.36 -9.22 15.81
C GLY A 151 9.30 -9.37 14.72
N VAL A 152 8.12 -8.84 15.03
CA VAL A 152 6.94 -8.82 14.15
C VAL A 152 6.73 -7.39 13.67
N GLY A 153 6.61 -7.21 12.35
CA GLY A 153 6.28 -5.93 11.73
C GLY A 153 4.99 -6.01 10.93
N ILE A 154 4.17 -4.96 10.96
CA ILE A 154 2.85 -4.94 10.30
C ILE A 154 2.83 -3.87 9.22
N VAL A 155 2.54 -4.26 7.97
CA VAL A 155 2.38 -3.34 6.85
C VAL A 155 0.89 -3.24 6.49
N ALA A 156 0.25 -2.15 6.86
CA ALA A 156 -1.15 -1.90 6.54
C ALA A 156 -1.31 -1.51 5.06
N CYS A 157 -1.67 -2.48 4.22
CA CYS A 157 -1.74 -2.33 2.77
C CYS A 157 -3.07 -1.73 2.31
N ASP A 158 -2.98 -0.85 1.32
CA ASP A 158 -4.16 -0.34 0.64
C ASP A 158 -4.78 -1.46 -0.20
N GLY A 159 -6.09 -1.60 -0.08
CA GLY A 159 -6.84 -2.65 -0.75
C GLY A 159 -7.50 -2.20 -2.04
N PHE A 160 -7.79 -3.15 -2.91
CA PHE A 160 -8.60 -2.88 -4.10
C PHE A 160 -10.06 -2.61 -3.76
N ALA A 161 -10.76 -1.85 -4.60
CA ALA A 161 -12.18 -1.56 -4.43
C ALA A 161 -13.03 -2.84 -4.30
N GLY A 162 -13.79 -2.96 -3.20
CA GLY A 162 -14.67 -4.09 -2.92
C GLY A 162 -14.75 -4.47 -1.44
N ARG A 163 -15.75 -5.28 -1.07
CA ARG A 163 -15.92 -5.80 0.31
C ARG A 163 -15.13 -7.09 0.53
N GLY A 164 -13.86 -7.09 0.15
CA GLY A 164 -12.94 -8.20 0.37
C GLY A 164 -12.63 -9.06 -0.86
N TYR A 165 -11.79 -10.07 -0.62
CA TYR A 165 -11.14 -10.90 -1.64
C TYR A 165 -11.79 -12.27 -1.76
N TRP A 166 -11.85 -12.80 -2.98
CA TRP A 166 -12.50 -14.09 -3.21
C TRP A 166 -11.75 -15.20 -2.46
N ALA A 167 -12.41 -15.83 -1.48
CA ALA A 167 -11.77 -16.66 -0.46
C ALA A 167 -10.88 -17.79 -1.02
N PRO A 168 -11.28 -18.56 -2.05
CA PRO A 168 -10.40 -19.59 -2.64
C PRO A 168 -9.10 -19.02 -3.19
N HIS A 169 -9.13 -17.79 -3.71
CA HIS A 169 -7.93 -17.15 -4.23
C HIS A 169 -7.05 -16.58 -3.11
N ALA A 170 -7.65 -15.98 -2.08
CA ALA A 170 -6.93 -15.53 -0.88
C ALA A 170 -6.12 -16.68 -0.26
N ARG A 171 -6.77 -17.84 -0.04
CA ARG A 171 -6.11 -19.04 0.49
C ARG A 171 -4.99 -19.56 -0.41
N ALA A 172 -5.18 -19.53 -1.73
CA ALA A 172 -4.16 -19.98 -2.68
C ALA A 172 -2.93 -19.06 -2.64
N VAL A 173 -3.13 -17.76 -2.46
CA VAL A 173 -2.02 -16.81 -2.27
C VAL A 173 -1.36 -17.03 -0.92
N GLU A 174 -2.10 -17.16 0.18
CA GLU A 174 -1.52 -17.48 1.51
C GLU A 174 -0.70 -18.77 1.48
N ALA A 175 -1.19 -19.82 0.81
CA ALA A 175 -0.45 -21.07 0.64
C ALA A 175 0.84 -20.85 -0.18
N LEU A 176 0.80 -20.05 -1.25
CA LEU A 176 1.99 -19.66 -2.00
C LEU A 176 2.99 -18.92 -1.09
N LEU A 177 2.54 -17.96 -0.28
CA LEU A 177 3.43 -17.20 0.61
C LEU A 177 4.12 -18.12 1.63
N ARG A 178 3.38 -19.05 2.23
CA ARG A 178 3.94 -20.08 3.12
C ARG A 178 4.98 -20.95 2.40
N LEU A 179 4.75 -21.30 1.14
CA LEU A 179 5.72 -22.03 0.32
C LEU A 179 6.96 -21.19 0.00
N LEU A 180 6.80 -19.90 -0.31
CA LEU A 180 7.93 -19.00 -0.57
C LEU A 180 8.79 -18.79 0.67
N VAL A 181 8.18 -18.69 1.86
CA VAL A 181 8.91 -18.61 3.13
C VAL A 181 9.64 -19.92 3.43
N SER A 182 8.97 -21.07 3.30
CA SER A 182 9.54 -22.36 3.70
C SER A 182 10.49 -22.99 2.67
N GLU A 183 10.33 -22.71 1.38
CA GLU A 183 11.07 -23.35 0.30
C GLU A 183 11.77 -22.33 -0.61
N ARG A 184 13.01 -22.63 -1.01
CA ARG A 184 13.79 -21.75 -1.89
C ARG A 184 13.41 -21.92 -3.37
N ALA A 185 13.01 -23.12 -3.79
CA ALA A 185 12.77 -23.42 -5.20
C ALA A 185 11.63 -22.58 -5.84
N PRO A 186 10.47 -22.38 -5.17
CA PRO A 186 9.38 -21.56 -5.71
C PRO A 186 9.76 -20.10 -5.95
N ARG A 187 10.77 -19.56 -5.26
CA ARG A 187 11.17 -18.15 -5.36
C ARG A 187 11.64 -17.75 -6.76
N ALA A 188 12.14 -18.70 -7.55
CA ALA A 188 12.52 -18.44 -8.95
C ALA A 188 11.33 -18.01 -9.83
N TRP A 189 10.09 -18.34 -9.44
CA TRP A 189 8.89 -17.88 -10.14
C TRP A 189 8.61 -16.39 -9.93
N LEU A 190 9.26 -15.73 -8.96
CA LEU A 190 9.14 -14.29 -8.75
C LEU A 190 9.81 -13.47 -9.87
N ASP A 191 10.64 -14.09 -10.71
CA ASP A 191 11.12 -13.48 -11.97
C ASP A 191 10.04 -13.45 -13.06
N THR A 192 9.00 -14.28 -12.94
CA THR A 192 7.86 -14.37 -13.86
C THR A 192 6.53 -14.32 -13.07
N PRO A 193 6.26 -13.21 -12.34
CA PRO A 193 5.17 -13.20 -11.37
C PRO A 193 3.78 -13.26 -12.03
N GLY A 194 3.65 -12.89 -13.30
CA GLY A 194 2.41 -13.06 -14.06
C GLY A 194 2.04 -14.53 -14.27
N ASP A 195 3.03 -15.36 -14.63
CA ASP A 195 2.83 -16.81 -14.79
C ASP A 195 2.56 -17.47 -13.44
N LEU A 196 3.27 -17.03 -12.40
CA LEU A 196 3.03 -17.47 -11.02
C LEU A 196 1.59 -17.22 -10.58
N LEU A 197 1.07 -16.00 -10.75
CA LEU A 197 -0.33 -15.69 -10.46
C LEU A 197 -1.29 -16.47 -11.36
N GLY A 198 -0.90 -16.77 -12.60
CA GLY A 198 -1.65 -17.66 -13.49
C GLY A 198 -1.83 -19.06 -12.90
N VAL A 199 -0.76 -19.66 -12.37
CA VAL A 199 -0.77 -20.97 -11.69
C VAL A 199 -1.65 -20.91 -10.45
N VAL A 200 -1.43 -19.93 -9.56
CA VAL A 200 -2.22 -19.74 -8.33
C VAL A 200 -3.71 -19.59 -8.65
N ALA A 201 -4.04 -18.77 -9.65
CA ALA A 201 -5.41 -18.57 -10.08
C ALA A 201 -6.04 -19.84 -10.64
N SER A 202 -5.25 -20.72 -11.27
CA SER A 202 -5.72 -22.01 -11.76
C SER A 202 -6.08 -22.95 -10.60
N VAL A 203 -5.19 -23.07 -9.61
CA VAL A 203 -5.43 -23.91 -8.43
C VAL A 203 -6.58 -23.37 -7.58
N ALA A 204 -6.67 -22.05 -7.39
CA ALA A 204 -7.81 -21.44 -6.70
C ALA A 204 -9.16 -21.76 -7.34
N ARG A 205 -9.19 -22.05 -8.65
CA ARG A 205 -10.41 -22.42 -9.39
C ARG A 205 -10.72 -23.91 -9.36
N SER A 206 -9.73 -24.80 -9.18
CA SER A 206 -9.98 -26.23 -8.98
C SER A 206 -10.61 -26.51 -7.61
N GLY A 207 -10.42 -25.61 -6.64
CA GLY A 207 -11.05 -25.66 -5.32
C GLY A 207 -10.59 -26.82 -4.44
N PRO A 208 -9.27 -27.11 -4.35
CA PRO A 208 -8.77 -28.14 -3.43
C PRO A 208 -9.02 -27.74 -1.96
N THR A 209 -8.97 -28.72 -1.07
CA THR A 209 -8.91 -28.47 0.39
C THR A 209 -7.61 -27.74 0.76
N ASP A 210 -7.58 -27.05 1.89
CA ASP A 210 -6.42 -26.25 2.30
C ASP A 210 -5.11 -27.10 2.38
N GLU A 211 -5.20 -28.36 2.81
CA GLU A 211 -4.06 -29.29 2.81
C GLU A 211 -3.61 -29.67 1.39
N ALA A 212 -4.55 -29.98 0.50
CA ALA A 212 -4.24 -30.35 -0.89
C ALA A 212 -3.75 -29.15 -1.73
N LEU A 213 -4.12 -27.93 -1.34
CA LEU A 213 -3.78 -26.69 -2.02
C LEU A 213 -2.26 -26.45 -2.04
N ALA A 214 -1.60 -26.62 -0.89
CA ALA A 214 -0.15 -26.44 -0.78
C ALA A 214 0.60 -27.51 -1.58
N ASP A 215 0.14 -28.76 -1.53
CA ASP A 215 0.74 -29.86 -2.28
C ASP A 215 0.59 -29.68 -3.80
N GLU A 216 -0.60 -29.28 -4.27
CA GLU A 216 -0.84 -29.02 -5.68
C GLU A 216 0.01 -27.84 -6.19
N LEU A 217 0.10 -26.75 -5.42
CA LEU A 217 0.98 -25.63 -5.72
C LEU A 217 2.45 -26.08 -5.77
N ARG A 218 2.91 -26.86 -4.79
CA ARG A 218 4.30 -27.36 -4.77
C ARG A 218 4.61 -28.16 -6.04
N VAL A 219 3.76 -29.13 -6.40
CA VAL A 219 3.95 -29.96 -7.61
C VAL A 219 4.00 -29.11 -8.88
N LEU A 220 3.13 -28.10 -9.00
CA LEU A 220 3.11 -27.23 -10.17
C LEU A 220 4.32 -26.30 -10.24
N LEU A 221 4.81 -25.83 -9.09
CA LEU A 221 5.96 -24.93 -9.02
C LEU A 221 7.29 -25.67 -9.17
N GLU A 222 7.39 -26.95 -8.80
CA GLU A 222 8.54 -27.82 -9.04
C GLU A 222 8.88 -27.96 -10.53
N ALA A 223 7.88 -27.89 -11.42
CA ALA A 223 8.12 -27.92 -12.86
C ALA A 223 8.94 -26.71 -13.37
N GLY A 224 9.05 -25.66 -12.54
CA GLY A 224 9.77 -24.42 -12.86
C GLY A 224 9.02 -23.52 -13.85
N PRO A 225 9.41 -22.23 -13.92
CA PRO A 225 8.80 -21.31 -14.87
C PRO A 225 9.08 -21.78 -16.29
N ARG A 226 8.03 -21.87 -17.11
CA ARG A 226 8.17 -22.19 -18.54
C ARG A 226 8.80 -20.99 -19.21
N ARG A 227 10.10 -21.08 -19.53
CA ARG A 227 10.76 -20.08 -20.38
C ARG A 227 10.10 -20.13 -21.76
N VAL A 228 9.28 -19.12 -22.07
CA VAL A 228 8.75 -18.87 -23.42
C VAL A 228 9.81 -18.14 -24.23
#